data_AF-A0A972ZYQ3-F1
#
_entry.id   AF-A0A972ZYQ3-F1
#
_cell.length_a   1.000
_cell.length_b   1.000
_cell.length_c   1.000
_cell.angle_alpha   90.00
_cell.angle_beta   90.00
_cell.angle_gamma   90.00
#
_symmetry.space_group_name_H-M   'P 1'
#
loop_
_entity.id
_entity.type
_entity.pdbx_description
1 polymer ?
#
loop_
_entity_poly.entity_id
_entity_poly.type
_entity_poly.pdbx_seq_one_letter_code
_entity_poly.pdbx_strand_id
1 'polypeptide(L)'
;MKAKQPDMNEMLNAYMDGELDSRQSVELKRLLENSSELRGRLRCLKNVRNLAHHLPREDAPVELSQQIRSMLERKALFGEGLDRSEDTRRVSTVLFQKIRAFAAILALGAVLSLLVYS
;
A
#
# COMPACT_ATOMS: atom_id res chain seq x y z
N MET A 1 7.89 6.09 -19.86
CA MET A 1 6.80 5.29 -19.26
C MET A 1 5.93 6.22 -18.43
N LYS A 2 4.65 6.36 -18.78
CA LYS A 2 3.72 7.35 -18.19
C LYS A 2 3.27 6.83 -16.81
N ALA A 3 3.62 7.52 -15.72
CA ALA A 3 3.17 7.14 -14.39
C ALA A 3 1.64 7.27 -14.32
N LYS A 4 0.95 6.14 -14.17
CA LYS A 4 -0.48 6.12 -13.88
C LYS A 4 -0.63 6.73 -12.49
N GLN A 5 -1.35 7.84 -12.38
CA GLN A 5 -1.79 8.39 -11.09
C GLN A 5 -2.52 7.24 -10.36
N PRO A 6 -2.17 6.94 -9.09
CA PRO A 6 -2.88 5.89 -8.35
C PRO A 6 -4.36 6.27 -8.29
N ASP A 7 -5.22 5.29 -8.57
CA ASP A 7 -6.65 5.51 -8.42
C ASP A 7 -6.93 5.88 -6.96
N MET A 8 -7.87 6.80 -6.73
CA MET A 8 -8.22 7.23 -5.37
C MET A 8 -8.63 6.03 -4.48
N ASN A 9 -9.24 5.01 -5.09
CA ASN A 9 -9.60 3.77 -4.40
C ASN A 9 -8.36 2.97 -3.96
N GLU A 10 -7.33 2.94 -4.79
CA GLU A 10 -6.06 2.27 -4.48
C GLU A 10 -5.37 2.97 -3.30
N MET A 11 -5.39 4.31 -3.27
CA MET A 11 -4.86 5.09 -2.14
C MET A 11 -5.62 4.85 -0.83
N LEU A 12 -6.95 4.71 -0.89
CA LEU A 12 -7.77 4.39 0.28
C LEU A 12 -7.52 2.96 0.79
N ASN A 13 -7.33 1.98 -0.10
CA ASN A 13 -7.00 0.61 0.27
C ASN A 13 -5.60 0.54 0.89
N ALA A 14 -4.59 1.15 0.26
CA ALA A 14 -3.24 1.23 0.82
C ALA A 14 -3.23 1.92 2.20
N TYR A 15 -4.10 2.91 2.44
CA TYR A 15 -4.27 3.49 3.76
C TYR A 15 -4.86 2.51 4.78
N MET A 16 -5.83 1.68 4.38
CA MET A 16 -6.44 0.67 5.23
C MET A 16 -5.47 -0.47 5.58
N ASP A 17 -4.56 -0.79 4.66
CA ASP A 17 -3.55 -1.83 4.80
C ASP A 17 -2.26 -1.32 5.50
N GLY A 18 -2.13 0.00 5.69
CA GLY A 18 -0.97 0.61 6.34
C GLY A 18 0.25 0.76 5.44
N GLU A 19 0.05 0.72 4.11
CA GLU A 19 1.10 0.76 3.09
C GLU A 19 1.42 2.17 2.58
N LEU A 20 0.71 3.21 3.06
CA LEU A 20 1.01 4.58 2.67
C LEU A 20 2.29 5.11 3.30
N ASP A 21 3.08 5.83 2.50
CA ASP A 21 4.20 6.60 3.03
C ASP A 21 3.72 7.81 3.85
N SER A 22 4.65 8.46 4.57
CA SER A 22 4.34 9.60 5.44
C SER A 22 3.77 10.81 4.68
N ARG A 23 4.22 11.04 3.44
CA ARG A 23 3.76 12.15 2.60
C ARG A 23 2.36 11.88 2.06
N GLN A 24 2.13 10.70 1.51
CA GLN A 24 0.84 10.21 1.02
C GLN A 24 -0.21 10.21 2.14
N SER A 25 0.19 9.84 3.35
CA SER A 25 -0.69 9.88 4.53
C SER A 25 -1.12 11.30 4.89
N VAL A 26 -0.23 12.29 4.81
CA VAL A 26 -0.56 13.70 5.05
C VAL A 26 -1.46 14.24 3.94
N GLU A 27 -1.17 13.90 2.68
CA GLU A 27 -1.99 14.29 1.53
C GLU A 27 -3.40 13.72 1.63
N LEU A 28 -3.54 12.42 1.93
CA LEU A 28 -4.83 11.78 2.10
C LEU A 28 -5.62 12.39 3.27
N LYS A 29 -4.97 12.71 4.40
CA LYS A 29 -5.62 13.42 5.51
C LYS A 29 -6.18 14.77 5.06
N ARG A 30 -5.39 15.56 4.33
CA ARG A 30 -5.85 16.84 3.76
C ARG A 30 -7.04 16.64 2.83
N LEU A 31 -7.02 15.61 1.98
CA LEU A 31 -8.12 15.30 1.07
C LEU A 31 -9.39 14.86 1.83
N LEU A 32 -9.25 14.09 2.91
CA LEU A 32 -10.35 13.67 3.77
C LEU A 32 -10.98 14.83 4.54
N GLU A 33 -10.21 15.83 4.94
CA GLU A 33 -10.73 17.05 5.58
C GLU A 33 -11.63 17.84 4.63
N ASN A 34 -11.22 17.93 3.36
CA ASN A 34 -11.89 18.76 2.35
C ASN A 34 -13.02 18.04 1.59
N SER A 35 -13.13 16.71 1.68
CA SER A 35 -14.15 15.93 0.96
C SER A 35 -14.98 15.05 1.90
N SER A 36 -16.29 15.33 1.96
CA SER A 36 -17.27 14.47 2.63
C SER A 36 -17.44 13.13 1.90
N GLU A 37 -17.33 13.12 0.58
CA GLU A 37 -17.45 11.92 -0.25
C GLU A 37 -16.34 10.91 0.05
N LEU A 38 -15.08 11.35 0.08
CA LEU A 38 -13.94 10.48 0.40
C LEU A 38 -14.05 9.89 1.81
N ARG A 39 -14.52 10.68 2.79
CA ARG A 39 -14.83 10.19 4.13
C ARG A 39 -15.94 9.14 4.12
N GLY A 40 -16.96 9.31 3.29
CA GLY A 40 -18.02 8.33 3.09
C GLY A 40 -17.49 7.01 2.54
N ARG A 41 -16.67 7.06 1.48
CA ARG A 41 -16.04 5.88 0.87
C ARG A 41 -15.14 5.13 1.88
N LEU A 42 -14.29 5.86 2.60
CA LEU A 42 -13.44 5.28 3.64
C LEU A 42 -14.27 4.60 4.75
N ARG A 43 -15.41 5.20 5.13
CA ARG A 43 -16.33 4.60 6.10
C ARG A 43 -16.95 3.30 5.58
N CYS A 44 -17.33 3.26 4.31
CA CYS A 44 -17.83 2.04 3.66
C CYS A 44 -16.78 0.93 3.70
N LEU A 45 -15.52 1.23 3.31
CA LEU A 45 -14.42 0.27 3.38
C LEU A 45 -14.18 -0.26 4.80
N LYS A 46 -14.22 0.62 5.80
CA LYS A 46 -14.13 0.24 7.22
C LYS A 46 -15.27 -0.70 7.64
N ASN A 47 -16.50 -0.44 7.19
CA ASN A 47 -17.64 -1.29 7.51
C ASN A 47 -17.49 -2.69 6.89
N VAL A 48 -17.06 -2.78 5.63
CA VAL A 48 -16.81 -4.07 4.96
C VAL A 48 -15.70 -4.84 5.68
N ARG A 49 -14.58 -4.17 6.02
CA ARG A 49 -13.50 -4.78 6.81
C ARG A 49 -14.01 -5.31 8.14
N ASN A 50 -14.81 -4.53 8.85
CA ASN A 50 -15.39 -4.94 10.12
C ASN A 50 -16.27 -6.17 9.93
N LEU A 51 -17.17 -6.18 8.94
CA LEU A 51 -18.03 -7.34 8.66
C LEU A 51 -17.21 -8.59 8.37
N ALA A 52 -16.18 -8.48 7.54
CA ALA A 52 -15.26 -9.59 7.27
C ALA A 52 -14.55 -10.08 8.54
N HIS A 53 -14.21 -9.18 9.46
CA HIS A 53 -13.58 -9.54 10.73
C HIS A 53 -14.52 -10.23 11.73
N HIS A 54 -15.84 -10.03 11.58
CA HIS A 54 -16.86 -10.69 12.42
C HIS A 54 -17.28 -12.07 11.90
N LEU A 55 -16.70 -12.54 10.79
CA LEU A 55 -16.92 -13.90 10.33
C LEU A 55 -16.46 -14.89 11.41
N PRO A 56 -17.18 -16.02 11.59
CA PRO A 56 -16.79 -17.03 12.55
C PRO A 56 -15.39 -17.55 12.23
N ARG A 57 -14.57 -17.65 13.27
CA ARG A 57 -13.27 -18.30 13.17
C ARG A 57 -13.50 -19.79 13.32
N GLU A 58 -13.32 -20.52 12.23
CA GLU A 58 -13.28 -21.97 12.24
C GLU A 58 -11.85 -22.43 12.51
N ASP A 59 -11.72 -23.50 13.28
CA ASP A 59 -10.42 -24.11 13.51
C ASP A 59 -9.89 -24.71 12.19
N ALA A 60 -8.59 -24.53 11.97
CA ALA A 60 -7.95 -25.17 10.85
C ALA A 60 -7.99 -26.70 11.02
N PRO A 61 -8.18 -27.48 9.93
CA PRO A 61 -8.05 -28.93 9.98
C PRO A 61 -6.73 -29.35 10.62
N VAL A 62 -6.75 -30.36 11.48
CA VAL A 62 -5.59 -30.79 12.29
C VAL A 62 -4.39 -31.14 11.38
N GLU A 63 -4.68 -31.74 10.23
CA GLU A 63 -3.71 -32.19 9.24
C GLU A 63 -3.10 -31.05 8.42
N LEU A 64 -3.73 -29.87 8.39
CA LEU A 64 -3.29 -28.74 7.58
C LEU A 64 -1.87 -28.29 7.95
N SER A 65 -1.58 -28.27 9.26
CA SER A 65 -0.26 -27.95 9.78
C SER A 65 0.83 -28.92 9.31
N GLN A 66 0.51 -30.23 9.31
CA GLN A 66 1.41 -31.29 8.88
C GLN A 66 1.62 -31.26 7.36
N GLN A 67 0.56 -31.02 6.60
CA GLN A 67 0.63 -30.87 5.16
C GLN A 67 1.51 -29.67 4.77
N ILE A 68 1.30 -28.50 5.36
CA ILE A 68 2.13 -27.30 5.14
C ILE A 68 3.59 -27.61 5.44
N ARG A 69 3.87 -28.27 6.57
CA ARG A 69 5.24 -28.66 6.95
C ARG A 69 5.87 -29.60 5.93
N SER A 70 5.17 -30.63 5.49
CA SER A 70 5.68 -31.58 4.49
C SER A 70 5.98 -30.89 3.14
N MET A 71 5.16 -29.92 2.74
CA MET A 71 5.38 -29.12 1.53
C MET A 71 6.61 -28.23 1.65
N LEU A 72 6.82 -27.62 2.82
CA LEU A 72 7.99 -26.78 3.09
C LEU A 72 9.28 -27.61 3.15
N GLU A 73 9.26 -28.77 3.81
CA GLU A 73 10.37 -29.71 3.86
C GLU A 73 10.74 -30.18 2.46
N ARG A 74 9.74 -30.55 1.65
CA ARG A 74 9.94 -30.91 0.24
C ARG A 74 10.62 -29.78 -0.56
N LYS A 75 10.10 -28.56 -0.48
CA LYS A 75 10.68 -27.39 -1.18
C LYS A 75 12.12 -27.14 -0.74
N ALA A 76 12.40 -27.18 0.56
CA ALA A 76 13.74 -27.00 1.11
C ALA A 76 14.73 -28.07 0.60
N LEU A 77 14.28 -29.34 0.49
CA LEU A 77 15.11 -30.44 0.00
C LEU A 77 15.42 -30.35 -1.50
N PHE A 78 14.53 -29.80 -2.32
CA PHE A 78 14.75 -29.67 -3.76
C PHE A 78 15.72 -28.55 -4.15
N GLY A 79 16.28 -27.81 -3.19
CA GLY A 79 17.19 -26.70 -3.50
C GLY A 79 16.53 -25.57 -4.30
N GLU A 80 15.20 -25.65 -4.53
CA GLU A 80 14.34 -24.48 -4.61
C GLU A 80 14.43 -23.83 -3.25
N GLY A 81 15.53 -23.10 -3.06
CA GLY A 81 15.84 -22.51 -1.79
C GLY A 81 14.61 -21.80 -1.26
N LEU A 82 14.59 -21.64 0.05
CA LEU A 82 13.91 -20.52 0.68
C LEU A 82 14.52 -19.17 0.20
N ASP A 83 14.99 -19.08 -1.05
CA ASP A 83 15.29 -17.89 -1.82
C ASP A 83 13.98 -17.20 -2.28
N ARG A 84 13.01 -17.23 -1.39
CA ARG A 84 11.78 -16.46 -1.42
C ARG A 84 11.51 -15.87 -0.04
N SER A 85 12.50 -15.12 0.48
CA SER A 85 12.18 -13.89 1.20
C SER A 85 11.59 -12.81 0.27
N GLU A 86 11.41 -13.13 -1.02
CA GLU A 86 10.60 -12.43 -2.02
C GLU A 86 9.07 -12.68 -1.87
N ASP A 87 8.52 -12.67 -0.63
CA ASP A 87 7.07 -12.45 -0.44
C ASP A 87 6.63 -11.96 0.96
N THR A 88 7.51 -11.28 1.69
CA THR A 88 7.08 -10.27 2.69
C THR A 88 7.78 -8.93 2.51
N ARG A 89 8.61 -8.81 1.46
CA ARG A 89 9.42 -7.62 1.14
C ARG A 89 9.32 -7.16 -0.31
N ARG A 90 8.27 -7.57 -1.04
CA ARG A 90 7.99 -7.08 -2.40
C ARG A 90 7.37 -5.67 -2.44
N VAL A 91 7.07 -5.07 -1.29
CA VAL A 91 6.49 -3.72 -1.19
C VAL A 91 7.57 -2.63 -1.12
N SER A 92 8.80 -2.93 -0.68
CA SER A 92 9.78 -1.86 -0.33
C SER A 92 10.80 -1.48 -1.41
N THR A 93 11.09 -2.34 -2.39
CA THR A 93 12.16 -2.06 -3.39
C THR A 93 11.70 -1.15 -4.54
N VAL A 94 10.40 -1.05 -4.80
CA VAL A 94 9.81 -0.10 -5.77
C VAL A 94 9.82 1.35 -5.24
N LEU A 95 9.91 1.54 -3.92
CA LEU A 95 9.88 2.85 -3.26
C LEU A 95 11.22 3.61 -3.33
N PHE A 96 12.35 2.90 -3.35
CA PHE A 96 13.67 3.56 -3.40
C PHE A 96 14.08 4.05 -4.80
N GLN A 97 13.54 3.46 -5.87
CA GLN A 97 13.91 3.85 -7.24
C GLN A 97 13.25 5.16 -7.70
N LYS A 98 12.18 5.63 -7.03
CA LYS A 98 11.43 6.83 -7.42
C LYS A 98 11.96 8.16 -6.84
N ILE A 99 12.99 8.13 -5.99
CA ILE A 99 13.51 9.34 -5.31
C ILE A 99 14.34 10.25 -6.25
N ARG A 100 14.60 9.84 -7.50
CA ARG A 100 15.49 10.58 -8.43
C ARG A 100 14.84 11.68 -9.30
N ALA A 101 13.52 11.93 -9.22
CA ALA A 101 12.82 12.74 -10.24
C ALA A 101 12.15 14.05 -9.75
N PHE A 102 12.62 14.67 -8.66
CA PHE A 102 11.98 15.88 -8.08
C PHE A 102 12.70 17.23 -8.33
N ALA A 103 13.66 17.32 -9.25
CA ALA A 103 14.37 18.59 -9.52
C ALA A 103 13.56 19.60 -10.37
N ALA A 104 12.62 19.16 -11.20
CA ALA A 104 11.95 20.02 -12.18
C ALA A 104 10.80 20.88 -11.62
N ILE A 105 10.22 20.51 -10.47
CA ILE A 105 9.00 21.16 -9.94
C ILE A 105 9.34 22.43 -9.13
N LEU A 106 10.50 22.48 -8.46
CA LEU A 106 10.93 23.67 -7.73
C LEU A 106 11.24 24.85 -8.67
N ALA A 107 11.67 24.58 -9.90
CA ALA A 107 11.94 25.62 -10.89
C ALA A 107 10.67 26.37 -11.34
N LEU A 108 9.52 25.71 -11.40
CA LEU A 108 8.26 26.34 -11.83
C LEU A 108 7.61 27.17 -10.71
N GLY A 109 7.77 26.77 -9.45
CA GLY A 109 7.24 27.51 -8.31
C GLY A 109 7.94 28.86 -8.08
N ALA A 110 9.25 28.93 -8.33
CA ALA A 110 10.02 30.16 -8.13
C ALA A 110 9.64 31.28 -9.11
N VAL A 111 9.33 30.92 -10.37
CA VAL A 111 8.97 31.90 -11.42
C VAL A 111 7.59 32.52 -11.16
N LEU A 112 6.63 31.74 -10.67
CA LEU A 112 5.28 32.21 -10.33
C LEU A 112 5.30 33.15 -9.11
N SER A 113 6.13 32.87 -8.10
CA SER A 113 6.28 33.75 -6.94
C SER A 113 6.89 35.10 -7.29
N LEU A 114 7.82 35.15 -8.25
CA LEU A 114 8.45 36.39 -8.68
C LEU A 114 7.47 37.31 -9.41
N LEU A 115 6.49 36.75 -10.12
CA LEU A 115 5.49 37.48 -10.91
C LEU A 115 4.34 38.04 -10.07
N VAL A 116 4.06 37.43 -8.92
CA VAL A 116 3.03 37.90 -7.98
C VAL A 116 3.57 38.99 -7.04
N TYR A 117 4.88 39.04 -6.84
CA TYR A 117 5.55 40.00 -5.97
C TYR A 117 6.23 41.17 -6.71
N SER A 118 6.14 41.20 -8.05
CA SER A 118 6.51 42.35 -8.89
C SER A 118 5.28 43.17 -9.24
#